data_AF-A0A5C1AHE3-F1
#
_entry.id   AF-A0A5C1AHE3-F1
#
_cell.length_a   1.000
_cell.length_b   1.000
_cell.length_c   1.000
_cell.angle_alpha   90.00
_cell.angle_beta   90.00
_cell.angle_gamma   90.00
#
_symmetry.space_group_name_H-M   'P 1'
#
loop_
_entity.id
_entity.type
_entity.pdbx_description
1 polymer ?
#
loop_
_entity_poly.entity_id
_entity_poly.type
_entity_poly.pdbx_seq_one_letter_code
_entity_poly.pdbx_strand_id
1 'polypeptide(L)'
;MPANIYVYCPAVKDGLGRADLEEAMEEFFGAAAEDCGAGSGKDGFHLDYELEDGEDPYAWADRLKPFLARIGVRPGSTFDVFPDGWEPGQEWRRVEVFGEDRRRTDRPGK
;
A
#
# COMPACT_ATOMS: atom_id res chain seq x y z
N MET A 1 -5.77 -6.36 15.09
CA MET A 1 -4.73 -6.29 14.05
C MET A 1 -4.43 -4.82 13.90
N PRO A 2 -3.18 -4.38 14.08
CA PRO A 2 -2.81 -2.98 13.87
C PRO A 2 -3.17 -2.50 12.45
N ALA A 3 -3.16 -1.20 12.23
CA ALA A 3 -3.49 -0.64 10.94
C ALA A 3 -2.42 -1.05 9.90
N ASN A 4 -2.84 -1.49 8.72
CA ASN A 4 -1.96 -2.05 7.70
C ASN A 4 -2.17 -1.38 6.34
N ILE A 5 -1.07 -1.19 5.60
CA ILE A 5 -1.08 -0.72 4.21
C ILE A 5 -0.34 -1.76 3.36
N TYR A 6 -1.06 -2.35 2.41
CA TYR A 6 -0.52 -3.33 1.46
C TYR A 6 -0.39 -2.70 0.09
N VAL A 7 0.83 -2.51 -0.38
CA VAL A 7 1.12 -1.95 -1.69
C VAL A 7 1.33 -3.07 -2.70
N TYR A 8 0.61 -3.03 -3.82
CA TYR A 8 0.82 -3.91 -4.96
C TYR A 8 1.40 -3.14 -6.14
N CYS A 9 2.46 -3.67 -6.73
CA CYS A 9 3.05 -3.17 -7.96
C CYS A 9 3.09 -4.24 -9.05
N PRO A 10 2.45 -4.03 -10.22
CA PRO A 10 2.43 -5.01 -11.30
C PRO A 10 3.79 -5.19 -11.97
N ALA A 11 4.05 -6.36 -12.55
CA ALA A 11 5.33 -6.70 -13.20
C ALA A 11 5.61 -5.97 -14.55
N VAL A 12 4.77 -5.01 -14.95
CA VAL A 12 4.92 -4.22 -16.19
C VAL A 12 6.26 -3.46 -16.24
N LYS A 13 6.84 -3.30 -17.44
CA LYS A 13 8.23 -2.84 -17.63
C LYS A 13 8.47 -1.35 -17.32
N ASP A 14 7.43 -0.53 -17.20
CA ASP A 14 7.56 0.91 -16.98
C ASP A 14 7.27 1.27 -15.51
N GLY A 15 8.20 1.97 -14.88
CA GLY A 15 8.10 2.50 -13.51
C GLY A 15 9.17 1.97 -12.56
N LEU A 16 9.06 2.37 -11.29
CA LEU A 16 10.06 2.13 -10.26
C LEU A 16 10.34 0.63 -10.03
N GLY A 17 11.61 0.30 -9.76
CA GLY A 17 12.03 -1.03 -9.34
C GLY A 17 11.57 -1.35 -7.92
N ARG A 18 11.59 -2.64 -7.54
CA ARG A 18 11.22 -3.06 -6.19
C ARG A 18 12.12 -2.44 -5.13
N ALA A 19 13.44 -2.57 -5.28
CA ALA A 19 14.41 -2.06 -4.31
C ALA A 19 14.31 -0.54 -4.14
N ASP A 20 14.21 0.21 -5.24
CA ASP A 20 14.07 1.66 -5.20
C ASP A 20 12.74 2.08 -4.54
N LEU A 21 11.67 1.28 -4.71
CA LEU A 21 10.40 1.52 -4.04
C LEU A 21 10.48 1.21 -2.55
N GLU A 22 11.10 0.09 -2.15
CA GLU A 22 11.33 -0.25 -0.74
C GLU A 22 12.06 0.89 -0.02
N GLU A 23 13.18 1.37 -0.59
CA GLU A 23 13.93 2.51 -0.02
C GLU A 23 13.10 3.79 0.07
N ALA A 24 12.35 4.13 -0.99
CA ALA A 24 11.50 5.31 -0.99
C ALA A 24 10.36 5.22 0.03
N MET A 25 9.83 4.02 0.27
CA MET A 25 8.76 3.77 1.23
C MET A 25 9.28 3.82 2.68
N GLU A 26 10.47 3.28 2.94
CA GLU A 26 11.15 3.41 4.23
C GLU A 26 11.39 4.89 4.57
N GLU A 27 11.86 5.70 3.62
CA GLU A 27 12.03 7.14 3.84
C GLU A 27 10.68 7.85 4.06
N PHE A 28 9.65 7.48 3.30
CA PHE A 28 8.34 8.10 3.36
C PHE A 28 7.64 7.88 4.71
N PHE A 29 7.64 6.64 5.21
CA PHE A 29 7.04 6.30 6.49
C PHE A 29 7.93 6.66 7.67
N GLY A 30 9.25 6.56 7.51
CA GLY A 30 10.20 6.74 8.61
C GLY A 30 9.86 5.82 9.77
N ALA A 31 9.68 6.39 10.96
CA ALA A 31 9.32 5.63 12.16
C ALA A 31 7.81 5.44 12.37
N ALA A 32 6.96 5.82 11.40
CA ALA A 32 5.50 5.70 11.53
C ALA A 32 4.95 4.35 11.04
N ALA A 33 5.77 3.55 10.36
CA ALA A 33 5.42 2.22 9.89
C ALA A 33 6.63 1.30 9.88
N GLU A 34 6.41 0.01 10.13
CA GLU A 34 7.41 -1.06 9.99
C GLU A 34 7.10 -1.89 8.73
N ASP A 35 8.13 -2.21 7.94
CA ASP A 35 8.01 -3.22 6.88
C ASP A 35 7.86 -4.60 7.53
N CYS A 36 6.68 -5.19 7.35
CA CYS A 36 6.30 -6.47 7.94
C CYS A 36 6.32 -7.62 6.94
N GLY A 37 6.70 -7.35 5.69
CA GLY A 37 6.78 -8.39 4.69
C GLY A 37 6.74 -7.89 3.26
N ALA A 38 7.20 -8.75 2.37
CA ALA A 38 7.12 -8.51 0.94
C ALA A 38 6.92 -9.81 0.18
N GLY A 39 6.03 -9.76 -0.81
CA GLY A 39 5.71 -10.86 -1.71
C GLY A 39 6.20 -10.60 -3.13
N SER A 40 6.58 -11.65 -3.86
CA SER A 40 6.82 -11.56 -5.31
C SER A 40 6.17 -12.71 -6.06
N GLY A 41 5.68 -12.42 -7.26
CA GLY A 41 5.00 -13.37 -8.13
C GLY A 41 5.14 -12.99 -9.60
N LYS A 42 4.63 -13.85 -10.50
CA LYS A 42 4.66 -13.59 -11.95
C LYS A 42 3.97 -12.28 -12.33
N ASP A 43 2.96 -11.90 -11.56
CA ASP A 43 2.12 -10.73 -11.84
C ASP A 43 2.66 -9.43 -11.21
N GLY A 44 3.71 -9.48 -10.38
CA GLY A 44 4.23 -8.30 -9.70
C GLY A 44 4.84 -8.60 -8.34
N PHE A 45 4.88 -7.58 -7.49
CA PHE A 45 5.34 -7.69 -6.11
C PHE A 45 4.45 -6.89 -5.16
N HIS A 46 4.53 -7.24 -3.89
CA HIS A 46 3.80 -6.61 -2.79
C HIS A 46 4.77 -6.16 -1.71
N LEU A 47 4.44 -5.05 -1.05
CA LEU A 47 5.11 -4.54 0.14
C LEU A 47 4.06 -4.29 1.22
N ASP A 48 4.31 -4.76 2.43
CA ASP A 48 3.33 -4.78 3.51
C ASP A 48 3.85 -3.95 4.68
N TYR A 49 3.12 -2.91 5.06
CA TYR A 49 3.51 -1.99 6.13
C TYR A 49 2.50 -1.99 7.26
N GLU A 50 2.98 -2.18 8.47
CA GLU A 50 2.22 -2.06 9.71
C GLU A 50 2.46 -0.67 10.31
N LEU A 51 1.41 0.10 10.57
CA LEU A 51 1.51 1.43 11.16
C LEU A 51 1.65 1.35 12.68
N GLU A 52 2.42 2.27 13.25
CA GLU A 52 2.56 2.44 14.69
C GLU A 52 1.24 2.84 15.37
N ASP A 53 1.15 2.57 16.68
CA ASP A 53 -0.02 2.86 17.48
C ASP A 53 -0.41 4.35 17.43
N GLY A 54 -1.67 4.61 17.09
CA GLY A 54 -2.24 5.96 17.05
C GLY A 54 -2.08 6.70 15.71
N GLU A 55 -1.37 6.11 14.75
CA GLU A 55 -1.33 6.62 13.38
C GLU A 55 -2.68 6.43 12.65
N ASP A 56 -3.08 7.42 11.86
CA ASP A 56 -4.31 7.34 11.06
C ASP A 56 -4.00 6.75 9.67
N PRO A 57 -4.46 5.52 9.37
CA PRO A 57 -4.19 4.86 8.10
C PRO A 57 -4.76 5.60 6.90
N TYR A 58 -5.90 6.29 7.05
CA TYR A 58 -6.50 7.03 5.94
C TYR A 58 -5.78 8.34 5.67
N ALA A 59 -5.28 9.02 6.71
CA ALA A 59 -4.43 10.19 6.55
C ALA A 59 -3.07 9.83 5.92
N TRP A 60 -2.52 8.66 6.23
CA TRP A 60 -1.34 8.13 5.51
C TRP A 60 -1.66 7.77 4.07
N ALA A 61 -2.80 7.14 3.80
CA ALA A 61 -3.23 6.83 2.44
C ALA A 61 -3.35 8.09 1.55
N ASP A 62 -3.90 9.17 2.08
CA ASP A 62 -4.07 10.44 1.35
C ASP A 62 -2.71 11.10 1.04
N ARG A 63 -1.68 10.88 1.87
CA ARG A 63 -0.29 11.31 1.61
C ARG A 63 0.44 10.37 0.66
N LEU A 64 0.19 9.08 0.78
CA LEU A 64 0.88 8.03 0.03
C LEU A 64 0.51 8.07 -1.46
N LYS A 65 -0.77 8.28 -1.80
CA LYS A 65 -1.22 8.33 -3.20
C LYS A 65 -0.42 9.35 -4.05
N PRO A 66 -0.36 10.66 -3.71
CA PRO A 66 0.39 11.62 -4.50
C PRO A 66 1.91 11.38 -4.44
N PHE A 67 2.43 10.81 -3.36
CA PHE A 67 3.83 10.41 -3.26
C PHE A 67 4.20 9.32 -4.28
N LEU A 68 3.45 8.22 -4.29
CA LEU A 68 3.66 7.11 -5.24
C LEU A 68 3.54 7.57 -6.69
N ALA A 69 2.56 8.41 -6.99
CA ALA A 69 2.40 9.00 -8.32
C ALA A 69 3.61 9.86 -8.72
N ARG A 70 4.19 10.62 -7.78
CA ARG A 70 5.35 11.49 -8.01
C ARG A 70 6.64 10.72 -8.24
N ILE A 71 6.90 9.65 -7.49
CA ILE A 71 8.12 8.85 -7.64
C ILE A 71 8.07 7.90 -8.85
N GLY A 72 6.94 7.85 -9.56
CA GLY A 72 6.82 7.11 -10.81
C GLY A 72 6.67 5.60 -10.61
N VAL A 73 5.85 5.17 -9.63
CA VAL A 73 5.49 3.75 -9.53
C VAL A 73 4.78 3.25 -10.78
N ARG A 74 4.74 1.93 -10.92
CA ARG A 74 4.26 1.26 -12.13
C ARG A 74 2.78 1.55 -12.38
N PRO A 75 2.35 1.80 -13.62
CA PRO A 75 0.93 1.94 -13.94
C PRO A 75 0.14 0.70 -13.51
N GLY A 76 -0.99 0.92 -12.84
CA GLY A 76 -1.79 -0.16 -12.24
C GLY A 76 -1.37 -0.56 -10.83
N SER A 77 -0.38 0.12 -10.23
CA SER A 77 -0.11 0.00 -8.79
C SER A 77 -1.34 0.43 -7.98
N THR A 78 -1.63 -0.37 -6.95
CA THR A 78 -2.72 -0.13 -6.00
C THR A 78 -2.19 -0.30 -4.59
N PHE A 79 -2.86 0.27 -3.61
CA PHE A 79 -2.63 -0.12 -2.23
C PHE A 79 -3.93 -0.25 -1.45
N ASP A 80 -3.94 -1.22 -0.55
CA ASP A 80 -5.08 -1.58 0.29
C ASP A 80 -4.80 -1.10 1.71
N VAL A 81 -5.75 -0.39 2.30
CA VAL A 81 -5.62 0.29 3.59
C VAL A 81 -6.62 -0.32 4.55
N PHE A 82 -6.11 -0.93 5.61
CA PHE A 82 -6.87 -1.62 6.63
C PHE A 82 -6.75 -0.86 7.95
N PRO A 83 -7.86 -0.44 8.55
CA PRO A 83 -7.84 0.26 9.83
C PRO A 83 -7.39 -0.65 10.98
N ASP A 84 -6.99 -0.06 12.10
CA ASP A 84 -6.75 -0.82 13.33
C ASP A 84 -8.00 -1.63 13.73
N GLY A 85 -7.75 -2.84 14.21
CA GLY A 85 -8.76 -3.82 14.55
C GLY A 85 -9.49 -4.45 13.36
N TRP A 86 -9.06 -4.24 12.11
CA TRP A 86 -9.79 -4.76 10.95
C TRP A 86 -9.93 -6.29 10.96
N GLU A 87 -11.14 -6.76 10.65
CA GLU A 87 -11.50 -8.17 10.51
C GLU A 87 -12.14 -8.45 9.14
N PRO A 88 -12.03 -9.69 8.61
CA PRO A 88 -12.67 -10.07 7.35
C PRO A 88 -14.17 -9.76 7.32
N GLY A 89 -14.60 -9.00 6.32
CA GLY A 89 -15.98 -8.55 6.13
C GLY A 89 -16.24 -7.11 6.60
N GLN A 90 -15.28 -6.48 7.27
CA GLN A 90 -15.31 -5.06 7.58
C GLN A 90 -14.84 -4.20 6.40
N GLU A 91 -15.23 -2.93 6.41
CA GLU A 91 -14.85 -1.98 5.36
C GLU A 91 -13.34 -1.70 5.39
N TRP A 92 -12.74 -1.63 4.20
CA TRP A 92 -11.37 -1.22 3.95
C TRP A 92 -11.31 -0.39 2.67
N ARG A 93 -10.20 0.32 2.43
CA ARG A 93 -10.04 1.22 1.26
C ARG A 93 -9.00 0.65 0.31
N ARG A 94 -9.38 0.48 -0.96
CA ARG A 94 -8.43 0.30 -2.06
C ARG A 94 -8.17 1.65 -2.72
N VAL A 95 -6.91 2.00 -2.86
CA VAL A 95 -6.49 3.19 -3.60
C VAL A 95 -5.81 2.76 -4.89
N GLU A 96 -6.33 3.22 -6.02
CA GLU A 96 -5.62 3.13 -7.30
C GLU A 96 -4.74 4.38 -7.44
N VAL A 97 -3.42 4.20 -7.55
CA VAL A 97 -2.46 5.33 -7.51
C VAL A 97 -2.77 6.37 -8.60
N PHE A 98 -3.10 5.88 -9.81
CA PHE A 98 -3.45 6.71 -10.97
C PHE A 98 -4.96 6.68 -11.30
N GLY A 99 -5.77 6.06 -10.46
CA GLY A 99 -7.19 5.83 -10.68
C GLY A 99 -8.07 6.38 -9.57
N GLU A 100 -9.30 5.89 -9.53
CA GLU A 100 -10.28 6.23 -8.49
C GLU A 100 -10.20 5.28 -7.31
N ASP A 101 -10.35 5.84 -6.11
CA ASP A 101 -10.37 5.10 -4.86
C ASP A 101 -11.69 4.37 -4.68
N ARG A 102 -11.65 3.21 -4.03
CA ARG A 102 -12.83 2.40 -3.76
C ARG A 102 -12.86 1.95 -2.30
N ARG A 103 -14.03 2.07 -1.68
CA ARG A 103 -14.31 1.39 -0.41
C ARG A 103 -14.82 -0.01 -0.69
N ARG A 104 -14.35 -0.98 0.09
CA ARG A 104 -14.57 -2.41 -0.14
C ARG A 104 -14.88 -3.12 1.17
N THR A 105 -15.68 -4.17 1.10
CA THR A 105 -16.01 -5.05 2.23
C THR A 105 -15.74 -6.52 1.90
N ASP A 106 -15.34 -6.80 0.66
CA ASP A 106 -14.96 -8.13 0.21
C ASP A 106 -13.57 -8.51 0.71
N ARG A 107 -13.28 -9.83 0.70
CA ARG A 107 -12.01 -10.34 1.20
C ARG A 107 -10.89 -9.93 0.25
N PRO A 108 -9.81 -9.28 0.72
CA PRO A 108 -8.68 -8.93 -0.14
C PRO A 108 -8.05 -10.19 -0.75
N GLY A 109 -7.71 -10.12 -2.04
CA GLY A 109 -6.98 -11.19 -2.74
C GLY A 109 -7.80 -12.39 -3.24
N LYS A 110 -9.09 -12.22 -3.57
CA LYS A 110 -9.87 -13.24 -4.28
C LYS A 110 -9.97 -12.98 -5.78
#